data_AF-A0A517M7T3-F1
#
_entry.id   AF-A0A517M7T3-F1
#
_cell.length_a   1.000
_cell.length_b   1.000
_cell.length_c   1.000
_cell.angle_alpha   90.00
_cell.angle_beta   90.00
_cell.angle_gamma   90.00
#
_symmetry.space_group_name_H-M   'P 1'
#
loop_
_entity.id
_entity.type
_entity.pdbx_description
1 polymer ?
#
loop_
_entity_poly.entity_id
_entity_poly.type
_entity_poly.pdbx_seq_one_letter_code
_entity_poly.pdbx_strand_id
1 'polypeptide(L)' 'MVQKTKVPTDGQKIATLIRILRGAVAAGDKVLMNAVAAELKEYGIVTADWLFKQEAQNDAS' A
#
# COMPACT_ATOMS: atom_id res chain seq x y z
N MET A 1 19.04 8.94 -29.57
CA MET A 1 18.59 9.46 -28.25
C MET A 1 18.43 8.28 -27.31
N VAL A 2 19.23 8.18 -26.24
CA VAL A 2 19.02 7.15 -25.20
C VAL A 2 18.02 7.73 -24.20
N GLN A 3 16.79 7.23 -24.18
CA GLN A 3 15.85 7.56 -23.11
C GLN A 3 16.41 6.98 -21.81
N LYS A 4 16.97 7.83 -20.95
CA LYS A 4 17.32 7.44 -19.59
C LYS A 4 16.02 7.33 -18.80
N THR A 5 15.42 6.15 -18.78
CA THR A 5 14.37 5.82 -17.81
C THR A 5 15.03 5.77 -16.43
N LYS A 6 14.73 6.76 -15.60
CA LYS A 6 15.23 6.82 -14.22
C LYS A 6 14.60 5.66 -13.45
N VAL A 7 15.40 4.65 -13.13
CA VAL A 7 14.93 3.51 -12.32
C VAL A 7 14.53 4.05 -10.95
N PRO A 8 13.28 3.83 -10.50
CA PRO A 8 12.84 4.32 -9.20
C PRO A 8 13.62 3.60 -8.10
N THR A 9 14.08 4.38 -7.12
CA THR A 9 14.71 3.82 -5.92
C THR A 9 13.68 3.06 -5.10
N ASP A 10 14.12 2.14 -4.24
CA ASP A 10 13.20 1.35 -3.41
C ASP A 10 12.35 2.25 -2.51
N GLY A 11 12.91 3.35 -2.00
CA GLY A 11 12.14 4.36 -1.27
C GLY A 11 11.00 4.99 -2.09
N GLN A 12 11.19 5.22 -3.38
CA GLN A 12 10.15 5.75 -4.27
C GLN A 12 9.05 4.70 -4.56
N LYS A 13 9.43 3.43 -4.67
CA LYS A 13 8.47 2.32 -4.83
C LYS A 13 7.63 2.13 -3.57
N ILE A 14 8.28 2.09 -2.40
CA ILE A 14 7.60 1.98 -1.09
C ILE A 14 6.62 3.14 -0.88
N ALA A 15 7.02 4.38 -1.16
CA ALA A 15 6.13 5.54 -1.04
C ALA A 15 4.90 5.43 -1.95
N THR A 16 5.08 4.85 -3.13
CA THR A 16 3.99 4.59 -4.09
C THR A 16 3.05 3.50 -3.56
N LEU A 17 3.60 2.38 -3.08
CA LEU A 17 2.84 1.27 -2.49
C LEU A 17 2.00 1.76 -1.29
N ILE A 18 2.57 2.58 -0.39
CA ILE A 18 1.83 3.17 0.73
C ILE A 18 0.67 4.05 0.23
N ARG A 19 0.87 4.84 -0.83
CA ARG A 19 -0.21 5.67 -1.41
C ARG A 19 -1.32 4.80 -1.99
N ILE A 20 -0.98 3.74 -2.72
CA ILE A 20 -1.95 2.78 -3.27
C ILE A 20 -2.72 2.10 -2.13
N LEU A 21 -2.03 1.64 -1.08
CA LEU A 21 -2.65 0.99 0.07
C LEU A 21 -3.69 1.90 0.73
N ARG A 22 -3.40 3.19 0.92
CA ARG A 22 -4.37 4.14 1.47
C ARG A 22 -5.61 4.29 0.59
N GLY A 23 -5.42 4.33 -0.74
CA GLY A 23 -6.53 4.37 -1.69
C GLY A 23 -7.36 3.09 -1.66
N ALA A 24 -6.71 1.93 -1.57
CA ALA A 24 -7.37 0.63 -1.48
C ALA A 24 -8.18 0.49 -0.19
N VAL A 25 -7.64 0.94 0.95
CA VAL A 25 -8.36 1.01 2.23
C VAL A 25 -9.58 1.92 2.09
N ALA A 26 -9.43 3.14 1.59
CA ALA A 26 -10.56 4.07 1.44
C ALA A 26 -11.66 3.55 0.50
N ALA A 27 -11.32 2.64 -0.42
CA ALA A 27 -12.26 2.01 -1.34
C ALA A 27 -12.80 0.66 -0.83
N GLY A 28 -12.35 0.16 0.32
CA GLY A 28 -12.66 -1.19 0.79
C GLY A 28 -12.15 -2.31 -0.13
N ASP A 29 -11.15 -2.05 -0.99
CA ASP A 29 -10.62 -3.00 -1.96
C ASP A 29 -9.63 -3.97 -1.30
N LYS A 30 -10.20 -5.01 -0.67
CA LYS A 30 -9.44 -6.04 0.06
C LYS A 30 -8.44 -6.79 -0.82
N VAL A 31 -8.70 -6.92 -2.11
CA VAL A 31 -7.78 -7.62 -3.04
C VAL A 31 -6.53 -6.79 -3.23
N LEU A 32 -6.70 -5.50 -3.53
CA LEU A 32 -5.59 -4.58 -3.72
C LEU A 32 -4.82 -4.33 -2.41
N MET A 33 -5.53 -4.26 -1.28
CA MET A 33 -4.91 -4.18 0.06
C MET A 33 -3.97 -5.35 0.32
N ASN A 34 -4.42 -6.59 0.07
CA ASN A 34 -3.61 -7.79 0.28
C ASN A 34 -2.41 -7.86 -0.68
N ALA A 35 -2.62 -7.50 -1.95
CA ALA A 35 -1.55 -7.47 -2.95
C ALA A 35 -0.44 -6.48 -2.55
N VAL A 36 -0.82 -5.26 -2.15
CA VAL A 36 0.14 -4.22 -1.73
C VAL A 36 0.82 -4.56 -0.41
N ALA A 37 0.10 -5.19 0.53
CA ALA A 37 0.68 -5.66 1.78
C ALA A 37 1.72 -6.77 1.56
N ALA A 38 1.48 -7.68 0.61
CA ALA A 38 2.46 -8.71 0.23
C ALA A 38 3.74 -8.09 -0.35
N GLU A 39 3.59 -7.12 -1.27
CA GLU A 39 4.72 -6.38 -1.85
C GLU A 39 5.52 -5.62 -0.78
N LEU A 40 4.85 -4.92 0.14
CA LEU A 40 5.52 -4.21 1.23
C LEU A 40 6.27 -5.16 2.17
N LYS A 41 5.78 -6.39 2.35
CA LYS A 41 6.45 -7.42 3.16
C LYS A 41 7.79 -7.85 2.54
N GLU A 42 7.92 -7.86 1.22
CA GLU A 42 9.21 -8.13 0.55
C GLU A 42 10.28 -7.08 0.89
N TYR A 43 9.84 -5.85 1.17
CA TYR A 43 10.69 -4.77 1.67
C TYR A 43 10.89 -4.79 3.20
N GLY A 44 10.41 -5.83 3.90
CA GLY A 44 10.45 -5.94 5.36
C GLY A 44 9.48 -5.01 6.10
N ILE A 45 8.51 -4.41 5.38
CA ILE A 45 7.53 -3.49 5.95
C ILE A 45 6.25 -4.28 6.24
N VAL A 46 5.93 -4.42 7.52
CA VAL A 46 4.67 -5.05 7.96
C VAL A 46 3.63 -3.97 8.16
N THR A 47 2.62 -3.93 7.29
CA THR A 47 1.45 -3.08 7.46
C THR A 47 0.55 -3.73 8.51
N ALA A 48 0.72 -3.32 9.76
CA ALA A 48 0.01 -3.94 10.88
C ALA A 48 -1.52 -3.78 10.79
N ASP A 49 -2.24 -4.73 11.39
CA ASP A 49 -3.71 -4.86 11.49
C ASP A 49 -4.47 -3.56 11.83
N TRP A 50 -3.82 -2.59 12.51
CA TRP A 50 -4.42 -1.30 12.86
C TRP A 50 -4.87 -0.47 11.65
N LEU A 51 -4.24 -0.66 10.47
CA LEU A 51 -4.67 0.00 9.23
C LEU A 51 -6.04 -0.53 8.74
N PHE A 52 -6.36 -1.78 9.07
CA PHE A 52 -7.60 -2.46 8.67
C PHE A 52 -8.70 -2.38 9.74
N LYS A 53 -8.34 -2.11 11.00
CA LYS A 53 -9.31 -1.96 12.11
C LYS A 53 -10.10 -0.64 12.11
N GLN A 54 -9.65 0.40 11.40
CA GLN A 54 -10.40 1.67 11.36
C GLN A 54 -11.72 1.58 10.58
N GLU A 55 -11.87 0.67 9.62
CA GLU A 55 -13.16 0.51 8.91
C GLU A 55 -14.22 -0.20 9.76
N ALA A 56 -13.82 -1.16 10.62
CA ALA A 56 -14.76 -1.87 11.49
C ALA A 56 -15.39 -0.99 12.59
N GLN A 57 -14.77 0.15 12.92
CA GLN A 57 -15.31 1.10 13.90
C GLN A 57 -16.18 2.21 13.28
N ASN A 58 -16.02 2.52 11.98
CA ASN A 58 -16.78 3.58 11.32
C ASN A 58 -18.13 3.11 10.74
N ASP A 59 -18.32 1.82 10.46
CA ASP A 59 -19.62 1.26 10.01
C ASP A 59 -20.60 0.93 11.15
N ALA A 60 -20.20 1.13 12.41
CA ALA A 60 -21.00 0.81 13.60
C ALA A 60 -21.56 2.04 14.33
N SER A 61 -21.56 3.23 13.70
CA SER A 61 -22.08 4.49 14.26
C SER A 61 -23.23 5.06 13.45
#